data_AF-A0A382AI15-F1
#
_entry.id   AF-A0A382AI15-F1
#
_cell.length_a   1.000
_cell.length_b   1.000
_cell.length_c   1.000
_cell.angle_alpha   90.00
_cell.angle_beta   90.00
_cell.angle_gamma   90.00
#
_symmetry.space_group_name_H-M   'P 1'
#
loop_
_entity.id
_entity.type
_entity.pdbx_description
1 polymer ?
#
loop_
_entity_poly.entity_id
_entity_poly.type
_entity_poly.pdbx_seq_one_letter_code
_entity_poly.pdbx_strand_id
1 'polypeptide(L)'
;VVGTAPDALIGLRKISELQPDVLTLDVEMPKMDGLTFLERLMKSNPMPVVMVSAYTKEGSETALRSLELGALEIIEKPRLEVREGLNELASSITDKVKAAAGARVRSPRERALDPAPRYDVDTILPRQHAPVGPGVQTPIIAIGASTGGTEALRELLAPL
;
A
#
# COMPACT_ATOMS: atom_id res chain seq x y z
N VAL A 1 -6.03 -11.98 -16.57
CA VAL A 1 -6.53 -12.58 -15.32
C VAL A 1 -6.26 -14.08 -15.38
N VAL A 2 -5.54 -14.64 -14.40
CA VAL A 2 -5.17 -16.06 -14.38
C VAL A 2 -6.14 -16.93 -13.57
N GLY A 3 -6.92 -16.32 -12.66
CA GLY A 3 -7.95 -17.01 -11.90
C GLY A 3 -8.75 -16.04 -11.02
N THR A 4 -9.88 -16.53 -10.51
CA THR A 4 -10.75 -15.85 -9.54
C THR A 4 -11.09 -16.79 -8.39
N ALA A 5 -11.32 -16.27 -7.19
CA ALA A 5 -11.69 -17.06 -6.03
C ALA A 5 -12.87 -16.40 -5.28
N PRO A 6 -13.89 -17.16 -4.86
CA PRO A 6 -15.03 -16.62 -4.13
C PRO A 6 -14.78 -16.50 -2.61
N ASP A 7 -13.73 -17.15 -2.09
CA ASP A 7 -13.35 -17.07 -0.68
C ASP A 7 -11.84 -17.24 -0.47
N ALA A 8 -11.38 -16.88 0.73
CA ALA A 8 -9.98 -16.94 1.15
C ALA A 8 -9.33 -18.32 0.98
N LEU A 9 -10.07 -19.41 1.26
CA LEU A 9 -9.51 -20.76 1.24
C LEU A 9 -9.21 -21.21 -0.19
N ILE A 10 -10.13 -20.94 -1.12
CA ILE A 10 -9.90 -21.19 -2.55
C ILE A 10 -8.82 -20.23 -3.07
N GLY A 11 -8.80 -18.99 -2.58
CA GLY A 11 -7.79 -17.98 -2.90
C GLY A 11 -6.37 -18.48 -2.65
N LEU A 12 -6.07 -18.99 -1.45
CA LEU A 12 -4.73 -19.48 -1.11
C LEU A 12 -4.26 -20.63 -2.01
N ARG A 13 -5.15 -21.56 -2.33
CA ARG A 13 -4.82 -22.68 -3.24
C ARG A 13 -4.47 -22.14 -4.62
N LYS A 14 -5.31 -21.26 -5.17
CA LYS A 14 -5.08 -20.65 -6.49
C LYS A 14 -3.84 -19.79 -6.53
N ILE A 15 -3.50 -19.06 -5.46
CA ILE A 15 -2.24 -18.31 -5.39
C ILE A 15 -1.04 -19.26 -5.51
N SER A 16 -1.08 -20.39 -4.80
CA SER A 16 -0.02 -21.40 -4.87
C SER A 16 0.07 -22.08 -6.24
N GLU A 17 -1.05 -22.36 -6.89
CA GLU A 17 -1.12 -23.06 -8.17
C GLU A 17 -0.79 -22.16 -9.36
N LEU A 18 -1.31 -20.93 -9.35
CA LEU A 18 -1.26 -20.02 -10.50
C LEU A 18 -0.12 -19.00 -10.42
N GLN A 19 0.47 -18.82 -9.23
CA GLN A 19 1.55 -17.86 -8.96
C GLN A 19 1.29 -16.47 -9.59
N PRO A 20 0.16 -15.82 -9.26
CA PRO A 20 -0.20 -14.54 -9.85
C PRO A 20 0.77 -13.42 -9.45
N ASP A 21 1.04 -12.48 -10.36
CA ASP A 21 1.89 -11.32 -10.09
C ASP A 21 1.20 -10.30 -9.16
N VAL A 22 -0.13 -10.18 -9.28
CA VAL A 22 -0.94 -9.23 -8.49
C VAL A 22 -2.22 -9.91 -8.05
N LEU A 23 -2.61 -9.68 -6.80
CA LEU A 23 -3.89 -10.07 -6.25
C LEU A 23 -4.80 -8.84 -6.09
N THR A 24 -5.97 -8.87 -6.71
CA THR A 24 -7.07 -7.97 -6.35
C THR A 24 -7.91 -8.62 -5.25
N LEU A 25 -8.09 -7.93 -4.12
CA LEU A 25 -8.73 -8.50 -2.93
C LEU A 25 -9.91 -7.65 -2.47
N ASP A 26 -11.08 -8.27 -2.32
CA ASP A 26 -12.23 -7.62 -1.72
C ASP A 26 -12.05 -7.49 -0.20
N VAL A 27 -12.49 -6.37 0.37
CA VAL A 27 -12.59 -6.22 1.83
C VAL A 27 -13.69 -7.12 2.39
N GLU A 28 -14.86 -7.11 1.76
CA GLU A 28 -16.02 -7.86 2.26
C GLU A 28 -16.08 -9.22 1.59
N MET A 29 -15.76 -10.27 2.34
CA MET A 29 -15.78 -11.65 1.86
C MET A 29 -16.51 -12.58 2.84
N PRO A 30 -17.14 -13.66 2.34
CA PRO A 30 -17.78 -14.65 3.20
C PRO A 30 -16.74 -15.42 4.02
N LYS A 31 -17.12 -15.79 5.25
CA LYS A 31 -16.35 -16.59 6.23
C LYS A 31 -15.14 -15.87 6.85
N MET A 32 -14.33 -15.17 6.06
CA MET A 32 -13.15 -14.45 6.50
C MET A 32 -13.10 -13.08 5.84
N ASP A 33 -12.94 -12.05 6.67
CA ASP A 33 -12.75 -10.67 6.22
C ASP A 33 -11.44 -10.48 5.44
N GLY A 34 -11.48 -9.62 4.41
CA GLY A 34 -10.34 -9.35 3.52
C GLY A 34 -9.13 -8.77 4.22
N LEU A 35 -9.29 -7.96 5.28
CA LEU A 35 -8.14 -7.47 6.05
C LEU A 35 -7.45 -8.58 6.82
N THR A 36 -8.24 -9.48 7.42
CA THR A 36 -7.69 -10.66 8.13
C THR A 36 -6.95 -11.58 7.16
N PHE A 37 -7.49 -11.74 5.95
CA PHE A 37 -6.85 -12.49 4.89
C PHE A 37 -5.53 -11.86 4.45
N LEU A 38 -5.53 -10.55 4.18
CA LEU A 38 -4.36 -9.77 3.81
C LEU A 38 -3.25 -9.92 4.86
N GLU A 39 -3.57 -9.75 6.15
CA GLU A 39 -2.59 -9.88 7.23
C GLU A 39 -1.90 -11.26 7.22
N ARG A 40 -2.67 -12.34 7.05
CA ARG A 40 -2.13 -13.70 7.01
C ARG A 40 -1.30 -13.94 5.74
N LEU A 41 -1.78 -13.44 4.61
CA LEU A 41 -1.08 -13.54 3.33
C LEU A 41 0.27 -12.82 3.40
N MET A 42 0.30 -11.56 3.84
CA MET A 42 1.53 -10.77 3.92
C MET A 42 2.56 -11.31 4.91
N LYS A 43 2.14 -12.11 5.90
CA LYS A 43 3.05 -12.81 6.81
C LYS A 43 3.63 -14.09 6.21
N SER A 44 2.81 -14.86 5.48
CA SER A 44 3.18 -16.20 5.00
C SER A 44 3.74 -16.21 3.57
N ASN A 45 3.17 -15.41 2.68
CA ASN A 45 3.55 -15.27 1.29
C ASN A 45 3.27 -13.83 0.80
N PRO A 46 4.16 -12.86 1.12
CA PRO A 46 3.99 -11.48 0.70
C PRO A 46 3.97 -11.36 -0.83
N MET A 47 2.97 -10.66 -1.36
CA MET A 47 2.84 -10.42 -2.80
C MET A 47 2.14 -9.08 -3.05
N PRO A 48 2.19 -8.51 -4.27
CA PRO A 48 1.43 -7.32 -4.61
C PRO A 48 -0.08 -7.53 -4.44
N VAL A 49 -0.69 -6.75 -3.54
CA VAL A 49 -2.15 -6.76 -3.31
C VAL A 49 -2.74 -5.38 -3.55
N VAL A 50 -3.82 -5.32 -4.33
CA VAL A 50 -4.67 -4.15 -4.53
C VAL A 50 -6.04 -4.44 -3.90
N MET A 51 -6.43 -3.63 -2.93
CA MET A 51 -7.70 -3.80 -2.22
C MET A 51 -8.85 -3.18 -3.02
N VAL A 52 -10.03 -3.78 -2.93
CA VAL A 52 -11.25 -3.31 -3.56
C VAL A 52 -12.36 -3.27 -2.51
N SER A 53 -12.99 -2.10 -2.29
CA SER A 53 -13.95 -1.90 -1.19
C SER A 53 -15.15 -1.07 -1.60
N ALA A 54 -16.33 -1.38 -1.04
CA ALA A 54 -17.56 -0.59 -1.23
C ALA A 54 -17.61 0.70 -0.39
N TYR A 55 -16.76 0.82 0.63
CA TYR A 55 -16.85 1.87 1.66
C TYR A 55 -15.52 2.64 1.84
N THR A 56 -14.87 2.99 0.75
CA THR A 56 -13.71 3.88 0.78
C THR A 56 -14.17 5.33 0.68
N LYS A 57 -14.59 5.92 1.80
CA LYS A 57 -14.38 7.37 1.93
C LYS A 57 -12.85 7.57 2.00
N GLU A 58 -12.31 8.56 1.32
CA GLU A 58 -10.91 8.98 1.50
C GLU A 58 -10.64 9.11 3.01
N GLY A 59 -9.61 8.41 3.50
CA GLY A 59 -9.26 8.39 4.93
C GLY A 59 -10.11 7.45 5.81
N SER A 60 -10.89 6.53 5.23
CA SER A 60 -11.54 5.45 6.00
C SER A 60 -10.51 4.62 6.77
N GLU A 61 -10.82 4.28 8.02
CA GLU A 61 -9.97 3.44 8.88
C GLU A 61 -9.60 2.11 8.19
N THR A 62 -10.55 1.53 7.45
CA THR A 62 -10.33 0.31 6.65
C THR A 62 -9.27 0.51 5.56
N ALA A 63 -9.28 1.66 4.89
CA ALA A 63 -8.31 1.97 3.84
C ALA A 63 -6.90 2.13 4.43
N LEU A 64 -6.78 2.93 5.49
CA LEU A 64 -5.52 3.12 6.22
C LEU A 64 -5.00 1.78 6.74
N ARG A 65 -5.87 0.99 7.39
CA ARG A 65 -5.50 -0.31 7.92
C ARG A 65 -5.02 -1.27 6.84
N SER A 66 -5.63 -1.24 5.66
CA SER A 66 -5.20 -2.09 4.56
C SER A 66 -3.79 -1.76 4.07
N LEU A 67 -3.46 -0.47 3.99
CA LEU A 67 -2.12 0.00 3.62
C LEU A 67 -1.09 -0.38 4.70
N GLU A 68 -1.42 -0.22 5.98
CA GLU A 68 -0.57 -0.65 7.10
C GLU A 68 -0.27 -2.15 7.09
N LEU A 69 -1.25 -2.97 6.69
CA LEU A 69 -1.09 -4.42 6.56
C LEU A 69 -0.26 -4.82 5.33
N GLY A 70 0.08 -3.87 4.46
CA GLY A 70 0.95 -4.05 3.30
C GLY A 70 0.22 -4.17 1.96
N ALA A 71 -1.04 -3.74 1.86
CA ALA A 71 -1.64 -3.47 0.56
C ALA A 71 -0.89 -2.33 -0.13
N LEU A 72 -0.73 -2.42 -1.45
CA LEU A 72 -0.06 -1.38 -2.23
C LEU A 72 -0.97 -0.21 -2.57
N GLU A 73 -2.26 -0.49 -2.73
CA GLU A 73 -3.26 0.46 -3.21
C GLU A 73 -4.66 -0.02 -2.84
N ILE A 74 -5.61 0.92 -2.78
CA ILE A 74 -7.02 0.63 -2.59
C ILE A 74 -7.88 1.28 -3.69
N ILE A 75 -8.96 0.59 -4.07
CA ILE A 75 -9.91 1.01 -5.10
C ILE A 75 -11.33 1.00 -4.53
N GLU A 76 -12.06 2.09 -4.77
CA GLU A 76 -13.49 2.16 -4.48
C GLU A 76 -14.29 1.37 -5.52
N LYS A 77 -15.22 0.52 -5.06
CA LYS A 77 -16.19 -0.14 -5.93
C LYS A 77 -17.15 0.92 -6.50
N PRO A 78 -17.55 0.79 -7.77
CA PRO A 78 -18.41 1.77 -8.39
C PRO A 78 -19.80 1.70 -7.76
N ARG A 79 -20.44 2.85 -7.58
CA ARG A 79 -21.89 2.89 -7.35
C ARG A 79 -22.56 2.49 -8.66
N LEU A 80 -23.38 1.45 -8.62
CA LEU A 80 -23.95 0.72 -9.77
C LEU A 80 -24.79 1.57 -10.75
N GLU A 81 -25.04 2.85 -10.46
CA GLU A 81 -26.01 3.69 -11.17
C GLU A 81 -25.45 4.44 -12.40
N VAL A 82 -24.13 4.43 -12.65
CA VAL A 82 -23.52 5.25 -13.72
C VAL A 82 -22.74 4.38 -14.72
N ARG A 83 -23.32 4.14 -15.90
CA ARG A 83 -22.66 3.40 -17.00
C ARG A 83 -21.36 4.06 -17.48
N GLU A 84 -21.26 5.39 -17.38
CA GLU A 84 -20.04 6.13 -17.74
C GLU A 84 -18.89 5.88 -16.73
N GLY A 85 -19.20 5.78 -15.44
CA GLY A 85 -18.21 5.53 -14.39
C GLY A 85 -17.58 4.13 -14.44
N LEU A 86 -18.21 3.17 -15.12
CA LEU A 86 -17.65 1.82 -15.29
C LEU A 86 -16.39 1.79 -16.17
N ASN A 87 -16.35 2.59 -17.24
CA ASN A 87 -15.19 2.64 -18.13
C ASN A 87 -14.01 3.34 -17.47
N GLU A 88 -14.26 4.46 -16.79
CA GLU A 88 -13.25 5.19 -16.02
C GLU A 88 -12.68 4.32 -14.89
N LEU A 89 -13.55 3.61 -14.18
CA LEU A 89 -13.11 2.67 -13.16
C LEU A 89 -12.31 1.51 -13.75
N ALA A 90 -12.73 0.95 -14.89
CA ALA A 90 -11.99 -0.11 -15.56
C ALA A 90 -10.57 0.34 -15.92
N SER A 91 -10.41 1.58 -16.42
CA SER A 91 -9.09 2.18 -16.65
C SER A 91 -8.31 2.31 -15.35
N SER A 92 -8.92 2.89 -14.31
CA SER A 92 -8.30 3.09 -13.00
C SER A 92 -7.82 1.79 -12.36
N ILE A 93 -8.64 0.73 -12.38
CA ILE A 93 -8.27 -0.61 -11.91
C ILE A 93 -7.10 -1.15 -12.73
N THR A 94 -7.15 -1.02 -14.06
CA THR A 94 -6.09 -1.51 -14.94
C THR A 94 -4.76 -0.83 -14.64
N ASP A 95 -4.76 0.49 -14.45
CA ASP A 95 -3.56 1.26 -14.18
C ASP A 95 -2.97 0.92 -12.81
N LYS A 96 -3.81 0.80 -11.78
CA LYS A 96 -3.39 0.40 -10.43
C LYS A 96 -2.84 -1.02 -10.38
N VAL A 97 -3.47 -1.97 -11.09
CA VAL A 97 -2.97 -3.35 -11.17
C VAL A 97 -1.63 -3.41 -11.91
N LYS A 98 -1.46 -2.67 -13.01
CA LYS A 98 -0.18 -2.58 -13.72
C LYS A 98 0.91 -1.95 -12.85
N ALA A 99 0.59 -0.88 -12.12
CA ALA A 99 1.51 -0.26 -11.18
C ALA A 99 1.91 -1.23 -10.06
N ALA A 100 0.95 -1.97 -9.51
CA ALA A 100 1.21 -2.99 -8.48
C ALA A 100 2.08 -4.14 -9.00
N ALA A 101 1.92 -4.56 -10.27
CA ALA A 101 2.74 -5.62 -10.87
C ALA A 101 4.23 -5.23 -10.96
N GLY A 102 4.53 -3.94 -11.11
CA GLY A 102 5.91 -3.43 -11.09
C GLY A 102 6.44 -3.11 -9.70
N ALA A 103 5.61 -3.19 -8.65
CA ALA A 103 5.99 -2.80 -7.31
C ALA A 103 6.81 -3.90 -6.62
N ARG A 104 7.91 -3.51 -5.97
CA ARG A 104 8.72 -4.43 -5.19
C ARG A 104 8.17 -4.56 -3.78
N VAL A 105 7.36 -5.59 -3.54
CA VAL A 105 6.90 -5.94 -2.19
C VAL A 105 8.04 -6.62 -1.43
N ARG A 106 8.57 -5.95 -0.40
CA ARG A 106 9.59 -6.52 0.48
C ARG A 106 8.97 -7.48 1.48
N SER A 107 9.57 -8.66 1.59
CA SER A 107 9.21 -9.63 2.63
C SER A 107 9.50 -9.07 4.03
N PRO A 108 8.80 -9.55 5.08
CA PRO A 108 9.13 -9.22 6.46
C PRO A 108 10.60 -9.53 6.82
N ARG A 109 11.16 -10.58 6.22
CA ARG A 109 12.57 -10.96 6.41
C ARG A 109 13.52 -9.93 5.79
N GLU A 110 13.21 -9.42 4.60
CA GLU A 110 14.01 -8.35 3.97
C GLU A 110 13.95 -7.06 4.79
N ARG A 111 12.78 -6.70 5.33
CA ARG A 111 12.64 -5.54 6.24
C ARG A 111 13.41 -5.72 7.55
N ALA A 112 13.44 -6.93 8.11
CA ALA A 112 14.20 -7.22 9.33
C ALA A 112 15.72 -7.19 9.11
N LEU A 113 16.18 -7.27 7.86
CA LEU A 113 17.59 -7.16 7.49
C LEU A 113 18.02 -5.71 7.21
N ASP A 114 17.09 -4.74 7.26
CA ASP A 114 17.45 -3.35 7.11
C ASP A 114 18.42 -2.98 8.25
N PRO A 115 19.59 -2.38 7.92
CA PRO A 115 20.54 -1.98 8.93
C PRO A 115 19.85 -1.02 9.90
N ALA A 116 20.02 -1.26 11.21
CA ALA A 116 19.59 -0.32 12.23
C ALA A 116 20.06 1.09 11.82
N PRO A 117 19.21 2.13 11.95
CA PRO A 117 19.56 3.48 11.52
C PRO A 117 20.94 3.82 12.09
N ARG A 118 21.91 3.99 11.19
CA ARG A 118 23.24 4.46 11.57
C ARG A 118 23.07 5.93 11.92
N TYR A 119 22.92 6.20 13.21
CA TYR A 119 23.05 7.56 13.71
C TYR A 119 24.51 7.95 13.53
N ASP A 120 24.84 8.63 12.43
CA ASP A 120 26.09 9.37 12.36
C ASP A 120 26.12 10.38 13.51
N VAL A 121 27.32 10.73 13.98
CA VAL A 121 27.53 11.61 15.15
C VAL A 121 26.79 12.95 14.98
N ASP A 122 26.62 13.41 13.74
CA ASP A 122 25.86 14.61 13.36
C ASP A 122 24.32 14.49 13.52
N THR A 123 23.80 13.29 13.75
CA THR A 123 22.38 13.00 14.00
C THR A 123 22.04 13.08 15.49
N ILE A 124 23.04 12.84 16.36
CA ILE A 124 22.90 12.86 17.82
C ILE A 124 23.13 14.27 18.37
N LEU A 125 23.97 15.07 17.69
CA LEU A 125 24.14 16.48 18.01
C LEU A 125 22.98 17.28 17.39
N PRO A 126 22.20 18.05 18.17
CA PRO A 126 21.22 18.95 17.59
C PRO A 126 21.94 19.90 16.64
N ARG A 127 21.62 19.83 15.35
CA ARG A 127 22.06 20.82 14.37
C ARG A 127 21.64 22.18 14.91
N GLN A 128 22.62 23.00 15.28
CA GLN A 128 22.36 24.37 15.69
C GLN A 128 21.81 25.08 14.46
N HIS A 129 20.50 25.23 14.39
CA HIS A 129 19.86 26.08 13.41
C HIS A 129 20.46 27.47 13.61
N ALA A 130 21.27 27.92 12.64
CA ALA A 130 21.75 29.30 12.64
C ALA A 130 20.51 30.21 12.70
N PRO A 131 20.52 31.28 13.52
CA PRO A 131 19.39 32.18 13.61
C PRO A 131 19.00 32.65 12.21
N VAL A 132 17.75 32.38 11.81
CA VAL A 132 17.18 32.82 10.53
C VAL A 132 17.06 34.34 10.61
N GLY A 133 18.04 35.05 10.06
CA GLY A 133 17.99 36.50 9.90
C GLY A 133 16.88 36.91 8.93
N PRO A 134 16.36 38.14 9.02
CA PRO A 134 15.38 38.65 8.05
C PRO A 134 16.01 38.63 6.65
N GLY A 135 15.47 37.79 5.75
CA GLY A 135 15.95 37.60 4.38
C GLY A 135 16.46 36.20 4.03
N VAL A 136 16.56 35.28 4.99
CA VAL A 136 16.92 33.89 4.72
C VAL A 136 15.70 33.11 4.23
N GLN A 137 15.75 32.61 3.00
CA GLN A 137 14.73 31.72 2.46
C GLN A 137 14.74 30.41 3.26
N THR A 138 13.60 30.05 3.85
CA THR A 138 13.43 28.76 4.52
C THR A 138 13.68 27.64 3.50
N PRO A 139 14.57 26.67 3.78
CA PRO A 139 14.75 25.55 2.87
C PRO A 139 13.45 24.73 2.81
N ILE A 140 12.92 24.54 1.59
CA ILE A 140 11.70 23.75 1.33
C ILE A 140 12.10 22.42 0.71
N ILE A 141 11.52 21.32 1.21
CA ILE A 141 11.59 20.00 0.59
C ILE A 141 10.20 19.65 0.06
N ALA A 142 10.10 19.35 -1.23
CA ALA A 142 8.87 18.88 -1.87
C ALA A 142 8.98 17.38 -2.18
N ILE A 143 7.97 16.60 -1.77
CA ILE A 143 7.95 15.14 -1.92
C ILE A 143 6.64 14.75 -2.60
N GLY A 144 6.73 13.99 -3.69
CA GLY A 144 5.58 13.41 -4.38
C GLY A 144 5.58 11.89 -4.25
N ALA A 145 4.41 11.30 -3.99
CA ALA A 145 4.25 9.87 -3.76
C ALA A 145 2.98 9.35 -4.44
N SER A 146 2.99 8.07 -4.87
CA SER A 146 1.87 7.41 -5.57
C SER A 146 1.65 6.01 -5.00
N THR A 147 1.51 4.96 -5.82
CA THR A 147 1.32 3.56 -5.39
C THR A 147 2.45 3.08 -4.47
N GLY A 148 2.12 2.57 -3.29
CA GLY A 148 3.08 2.20 -2.24
C GLY A 148 3.82 3.37 -1.59
N GLY A 149 3.59 4.59 -2.06
CA GLY A 149 4.23 5.81 -1.58
C GLY A 149 3.79 6.22 -0.17
N THR A 150 2.63 5.75 0.29
CA THR A 150 2.13 5.99 1.66
C THR A 150 3.06 5.39 2.71
N GLU A 151 3.54 4.17 2.50
CA GLU A 151 4.49 3.53 3.43
C GLU A 151 5.88 4.15 3.30
N ALA A 152 6.32 4.49 2.08
CA ALA A 152 7.60 5.17 1.87
C ALA A 152 7.65 6.55 2.54
N LEU A 153 6.55 7.31 2.49
CA LEU A 153 6.43 8.58 3.20
C LEU A 153 6.44 8.38 4.72
N ARG A 154 5.78 7.35 5.23
CA ARG A 154 5.83 7.01 6.64
C ARG A 154 7.25 6.68 7.10
N GLU A 155 7.97 5.83 6.37
CA GLU A 155 9.36 5.48 6.69
C GLU A 155 10.27 6.71 6.68
N LEU A 156 10.05 7.64 5.75
CA LEU A 156 10.85 8.86 5.62
C LEU A 156 10.52 9.91 6.69
N LEU A 157 9.24 10.08 7.04
CA LEU A 157 8.76 11.16 7.91
C LEU A 157 8.67 10.75 9.38
N ALA A 158 8.45 9.48 9.71
CA ALA A 158 8.37 9.01 11.10
C ALA A 158 9.63 9.27 11.95
N PRO A 159 10.87 9.22 11.42
CA PRO A 159 12.07 9.53 12.20
C PRO A 159 12.41 11.02 12.28
N LEU A 160 11.70 11.91 11.56
CA LEU A 160 11.89 13.36 11.59
C LEU A 160 11.11 14.00 12.75
#